data_AF-A0A352AIL6-F1
#
_entry.id   AF-A0A352AIL6-F1
#
_cell.length_a   1.000
_cell.length_b   1.000
_cell.length_c   1.000
_cell.angle_alpha   90.00
_cell.angle_beta   90.00
_cell.angle_gamma   90.00
#
_symmetry.space_group_name_H-M   'P 1'
#
loop_
_entity.id
_entity.type
_entity.pdbx_description
1 polymer ?
#
loop_
_entity_poly.entity_id
_entity_poly.type
_entity_poly.pdbx_seq_one_letter_code
_entity_poly.pdbx_strand_id
1 'polypeptide(L)'
;MSDPQSGNTHYFDVNSLVSTTNESGNRLNFFDSKIVFSRPVQSDVHFAIIQVEISCTNRTIRSLRFEQYDAQERLIGVEQLAYEWYNIPSTNTTAANIMNGFYTLACSEPS
;
A
#
# COMPACT_ATOMS: atom_id res chain seq x y z
N MET A 1 26.16 -13.48 0.36
CA MET A 1 24.91 -14.25 0.49
C MET A 1 23.80 -13.24 0.77
N SER A 2 23.05 -12.83 -0.26
CA SER A 2 21.92 -11.91 -0.14
C SER A 2 20.73 -12.67 0.44
N ASP A 3 20.16 -12.20 1.54
CA ASP A 3 18.98 -12.79 2.18
C ASP A 3 17.82 -12.86 1.16
N PRO A 4 17.43 -14.05 0.69
CA PRO A 4 16.37 -14.20 -0.28
C PRO A 4 15.06 -14.44 0.47
N GLN A 5 14.50 -13.44 1.19
CA GLN A 5 13.11 -13.41 1.67
C GLN A 5 12.83 -12.19 2.59
N SER A 6 12.53 -11.03 2.03
CA SER A 6 11.70 -10.03 2.73
C SER A 6 10.22 -10.45 2.65
N GLY A 7 9.90 -11.66 3.14
CA GLY A 7 8.65 -12.42 2.89
C GLY A 7 7.35 -11.82 3.44
N ASN A 8 7.21 -10.50 3.38
CA ASN A 8 6.03 -9.78 3.78
C ASN A 8 4.92 -10.02 2.75
N THR A 9 3.72 -10.31 3.22
CA THR A 9 2.55 -10.47 2.35
C THR A 9 1.75 -9.18 2.38
N HIS A 10 1.51 -8.62 1.19
CA HIS A 10 0.68 -7.44 1.00
C HIS A 10 -0.72 -7.87 0.57
N TYR A 11 -1.72 -7.37 1.28
CA TYR A 11 -3.14 -7.59 0.98
C TYR A 11 -3.77 -6.28 0.55
N PHE A 12 -4.69 -6.37 -0.41
CA PHE A 12 -5.53 -5.27 -0.87
C PHE A 12 -6.91 -5.43 -0.27
N ASP A 13 -7.37 -4.48 0.57
CA ASP A 13 -8.72 -4.52 1.10
C ASP A 13 -9.70 -3.88 0.11
N VAL A 14 -10.36 -4.71 -0.68
CA VAL A 14 -11.36 -4.29 -1.67
C VAL A 14 -12.54 -3.54 -1.04
N ASN A 15 -12.89 -3.82 0.22
CA ASN A 15 -14.03 -3.16 0.87
C ASN A 15 -13.69 -1.72 1.29
N SER A 16 -12.40 -1.41 1.41
CA SER A 16 -11.90 -0.07 1.70
C SER A 16 -11.71 0.79 0.44
N LEU A 17 -11.92 0.22 -0.76
CA LEU A 17 -11.71 0.94 -2.01
C LEU A 17 -12.73 2.06 -2.19
N VAL A 18 -12.26 3.30 -2.18
CA VAL A 18 -13.06 4.50 -2.42
C VAL A 18 -12.49 5.26 -3.61
N SER A 19 -13.33 5.55 -4.60
CA SER A 19 -12.97 6.39 -5.75
C SER A 19 -13.46 7.82 -5.55
N THR A 20 -12.63 8.79 -5.94
CA THR A 20 -13.01 10.20 -6.05
C THR A 20 -12.32 10.83 -7.25
N THR A 21 -12.63 12.10 -7.51
CA THR A 21 -11.99 12.90 -8.55
C THR A 21 -11.43 14.16 -7.91
N ASN A 22 -10.18 14.52 -8.21
CA ASN A 22 -9.59 15.74 -7.68
C ASN A 22 -10.03 16.99 -8.47
N GLU A 23 -9.61 18.17 -8.01
CA GLU A 23 -9.93 19.46 -8.63
C GLU A 23 -9.50 19.57 -10.11
N SER A 24 -8.50 18.79 -10.52
CA SER A 24 -8.01 18.73 -11.91
C SER A 24 -8.73 17.67 -12.76
N GLY A 25 -9.76 16.99 -12.23
CA GLY A 25 -10.49 15.96 -12.95
C GLY A 25 -9.81 14.58 -12.96
N ASN A 26 -8.74 14.38 -12.18
CA ASN A 26 -8.05 13.09 -12.13
C ASN A 26 -8.76 12.11 -11.19
N ARG A 27 -9.01 10.89 -11.69
CA ARG A 27 -9.53 9.79 -10.86
C ARG A 27 -8.47 9.38 -9.84
N LEU A 28 -8.85 9.44 -8.57
CA LEU A 28 -8.07 9.02 -7.43
C LEU A 28 -8.78 7.84 -6.75
N ASN A 29 -8.02 6.81 -6.41
CA ASN A 29 -8.53 5.66 -5.68
C ASN A 29 -7.77 5.53 -4.36
N PHE A 30 -8.52 5.36 -3.28
CA PHE A 30 -8.03 5.20 -1.92
C PHE A 30 -8.37 3.80 -1.44
N PHE A 31 -7.46 3.14 -0.76
CA PHE A 31 -7.70 1.85 -0.13
C PHE A 31 -6.69 1.61 0.98
N ASP A 32 -7.04 0.73 1.90
CA ASP A 32 -6.14 0.23 2.92
C ASP A 32 -5.46 -1.06 2.44
N SER A 33 -4.15 -1.14 2.67
CA SER A 33 -3.36 -2.34 2.43
C SER A 33 -2.83 -2.89 3.74
N LYS A 34 -3.12 -4.16 4.04
CA LYS A 34 -2.51 -4.86 5.17
C LYS A 34 -1.20 -5.49 4.74
N ILE A 35 -0.15 -5.29 5.53
CA ILE A 35 1.15 -5.92 5.36
C ILE A 35 1.36 -6.85 6.55
N VAL A 36 1.52 -8.14 6.29
CA VAL A 36 1.88 -9.13 7.32
C VAL A 36 3.38 -9.39 7.20
N PHE A 37 4.12 -9.14 8.29
CA PHE A 37 5.56 -9.31 8.30
C PHE A 37 5.94 -10.75 8.64
N SER A 38 6.79 -11.37 7.83
CA SER A 38 7.26 -12.75 8.10
C SER A 38 8.27 -12.84 9.25
N ARG A 39 8.92 -11.72 9.56
CA ARG A 39 9.74 -11.53 10.76
C ARG A 39 9.38 -10.18 11.39
N PRO A 40 9.34 -10.06 12.72
CA PRO A 40 9.09 -8.76 13.36
C PRO A 40 10.12 -7.74 12.88
N VAL A 41 9.67 -6.65 12.28
CA VAL A 41 10.54 -5.55 11.79
C VAL A 41 11.12 -4.77 12.98
N GLN A 42 10.36 -4.71 14.06
CA GLN A 42 10.73 -4.33 15.42
C GLN A 42 10.11 -5.37 16.37
N SER A 43 10.58 -5.46 17.62
CA SER A 43 10.25 -6.55 18.56
C SER A 43 8.76 -6.85 18.74
N ASP A 44 7.87 -5.91 18.38
CA ASP A 44 6.44 -6.02 18.64
C ASP A 44 5.54 -5.79 17.41
N VAL A 45 6.09 -5.53 16.21
CA VAL A 45 5.28 -5.26 15.01
C VAL A 45 5.01 -6.56 14.25
N HIS A 46 3.74 -6.97 14.21
CA HIS A 46 3.29 -8.20 13.54
C HIS A 46 2.66 -7.92 12.17
N PHE A 47 1.84 -6.87 12.07
CA PHE A 47 1.32 -6.39 10.80
C PHE A 47 1.20 -4.87 10.80
N ALA A 48 1.05 -4.31 9.61
CA ALA A 48 0.76 -2.90 9.42
C ALA A 48 -0.43 -2.70 8.49
N ILE A 49 -1.11 -1.58 8.62
CA ILE A 49 -2.10 -1.10 7.66
C ILE A 49 -1.55 0.20 7.04
N ILE A 50 -1.51 0.24 5.71
CA ILE A 50 -1.12 1.42 4.95
C ILE A 50 -2.34 1.94 4.20
N GLN A 51 -2.72 3.18 4.44
CA GLN A 51 -3.66 3.85 3.55
C GLN A 51 -2.92 4.32 2.30
N VAL A 52 -3.35 3.82 1.15
CA VAL A 52 -2.75 4.04 -0.16
C VAL A 52 -3.69 4.88 -1.01
N GLU A 53 -3.10 5.79 -1.78
CA GLU A 53 -3.80 6.55 -2.79
C GLU A 53 -3.12 6.39 -4.16
N ILE A 54 -3.91 6.10 -5.19
CA ILE A 54 -3.45 5.90 -6.56
C ILE A 54 -4.14 6.90 -7.49
N SER A 55 -3.35 7.59 -8.30
CA SER A 55 -3.85 8.32 -9.47
C SER A 55 -3.82 7.41 -10.68
N CYS A 56 -5.01 7.04 -11.17
CA CYS A 56 -5.10 6.18 -12.36
C CYS A 56 -4.65 6.90 -13.63
N THR A 57 -4.98 8.18 -13.75
CA THR A 57 -4.60 9.01 -14.90
C THR A 57 -3.08 9.17 -15.00
N ASN A 58 -2.42 9.49 -13.89
CA ASN A 58 -1.00 9.80 -13.88
C ASN A 58 -0.11 8.59 -13.61
N ARG A 59 -0.71 7.45 -13.26
CA ARG A 59 0.01 6.22 -12.87
C ARG A 59 1.02 6.49 -11.74
N THR A 60 0.55 7.19 -10.71
CA THR A 60 1.31 7.50 -9.50
C THR A 60 0.64 6.91 -8.26
N ILE A 61 1.44 6.64 -7.25
CA ILE A 61 1.02 6.08 -5.96
C ILE A 61 1.62 6.91 -4.83
N ARG A 62 0.87 7.05 -3.74
CA ARG A 62 1.40 7.56 -2.47
C ARG A 62 0.79 6.79 -1.31
N SER A 63 1.44 6.88 -0.16
CA SER A 63 0.95 6.35 1.10
C SER A 63 0.70 7.52 2.04
N LEU A 64 -0.43 7.49 2.74
CA LEU A 64 -0.90 8.62 3.55
C LEU A 64 -0.64 8.37 5.03
N ARG A 65 -0.94 7.15 5.48
CA ARG A 65 -0.90 6.75 6.89
C ARG A 65 -0.36 5.34 7.00
N PHE A 66 0.47 5.12 8.00
CA PHE A 66 1.04 3.83 8.33
C PHE A 66 0.72 3.48 9.78
N GLU A 67 -0.08 2.45 10.00
CA GLU A 67 -0.49 1.98 11.31
C GLU A 67 0.18 0.65 11.62
N GLN A 68 0.71 0.51 12.83
CA GLN A 68 1.47 -0.66 13.26
C GLN A 68 0.70 -1.41 14.35
N TYR A 69 0.64 -2.73 14.23
CA TYR A 69 -0.12 -3.59 15.13
C TYR A 69 0.73 -4.74 15.65
N ASP A 70 0.49 -5.09 16.92
CA ASP A 70 1.08 -6.27 17.53
C ASP A 70 0.33 -7.57 17.19
N ALA A 71 0.82 -8.70 17.72
CA ALA A 71 0.22 -10.01 17.50
C ALA A 71 -1.15 -10.19 18.18
N GLN A 72 -1.58 -9.25 19.04
CA GLN A 72 -2.91 -9.21 19.65
C GLN A 72 -3.82 -8.20 18.94
N GLU A 73 -3.42 -7.72 17.76
CA GLU A 73 -4.15 -6.74 16.95
C GLU A 73 -4.34 -5.38 17.65
N ARG A 74 -3.47 -5.06 18.62
CA ARG A 74 -3.49 -3.74 19.27
C ARG A 74 -2.67 -2.77 18.45
N LEU A 75 -3.22 -1.56 18.24
CA LEU A 75 -2.50 -0.47 17.62
C LEU A 75 -1.35 -0.02 18.53
N ILE A 76 -0.12 -0.11 18.04
CA ILE A 76 1.11 0.22 18.77
C ILE A 76 1.85 1.43 18.19
N GLY A 77 1.48 1.89 16.99
CA GLY A 77 2.09 3.07 16.38
C GLY A 77 1.30 3.59 15.18
N VAL A 78 1.38 4.90 14.96
CA VAL A 78 0.83 5.57 13.76
C VAL A 78 1.86 6.56 13.25
N GLU A 79 2.21 6.44 11.98
CA GLU A 79 3.08 7.36 11.27
C GLU A 79 2.30 8.03 10.14
N GLN A 80 2.37 9.36 10.09
CA GLN A 80 1.90 10.14 8.94
C GLN A 80 3.03 10.20 7.94
N LEU A 81 2.78 9.70 6.74
CA LEU A 81 3.82 9.62 5.71
C LEU A 81 3.89 10.94 4.94
N ALA A 82 5.06 11.21 4.36
CA ALA A 82 5.21 12.33 3.45
C ALA A 82 4.22 12.16 2.30
N TYR A 83 3.39 13.18 2.04
CA TYR A 83 2.36 13.18 0.99
C TYR A 83 2.93 13.23 -0.45
N GLU A 84 4.11 12.66 -0.65
CA GLU A 84 4.85 12.63 -1.90
C GLU A 84 4.28 11.56 -2.84
N TRP A 85 4.20 11.92 -4.11
CA TRP A 85 3.79 11.00 -5.17
C TRP A 85 5.00 10.28 -5.76
N TYR A 86 4.89 8.96 -5.91
CA TYR A 86 5.87 8.13 -6.58
C TYR A 86 5.31 7.63 -7.91
N ASN A 87 6.14 7.66 -8.96
CA ASN A 87 5.81 7.00 -10.23
C ASN A 87 5.82 5.49 -10.05
N ILE A 88 4.80 4.79 -10.55
CA ILE A 88 4.74 3.33 -10.49
C ILE A 88 5.69 2.76 -11.55
N PRO A 89 6.82 2.14 -11.16
CA PRO A 89 7.84 1.69 -12.12
C PRO A 89 7.33 0.52 -12.97
N SER A 90 7.81 0.44 -14.21
CA SER A 90 7.61 -0.73 -15.09
C SER A 90 8.65 -1.85 -14.89
N THR A 91 9.63 -1.63 -14.02
CA THR A 91 10.71 -2.58 -13.74
C THR A 91 10.22 -3.80 -12.96
N ASN A 92 10.84 -4.97 -13.15
CA ASN A 92 10.49 -6.20 -12.43
C ASN A 92 11.26 -6.33 -11.10
N THR A 93 10.98 -5.44 -10.15
CA THR A 93 11.43 -5.57 -8.75
C THR A 93 10.25 -5.94 -7.86
N THR A 94 10.48 -6.55 -6.70
CA THR A 94 9.41 -6.92 -5.76
C THR A 94 8.51 -5.73 -5.41
N ALA A 95 9.12 -4.58 -5.08
CA ALA A 95 8.38 -3.36 -4.77
C ALA A 95 7.56 -2.85 -5.97
N ALA A 96 8.13 -2.88 -7.17
CA ALA A 96 7.41 -2.50 -8.38
C ALA A 96 6.23 -3.45 -8.65
N ASN A 97 6.39 -4.75 -8.47
CA ASN A 97 5.31 -5.72 -8.68
C ASN A 97 4.14 -5.49 -7.71
N ILE A 98 4.41 -5.15 -6.45
CA ILE A 98 3.38 -4.78 -5.47
C ILE A 98 2.63 -3.51 -5.91
N MET A 99 3.37 -2.44 -6.25
CA MET A 99 2.76 -1.18 -6.71
C MET A 99 1.94 -1.37 -7.99
N ASN A 100 2.43 -2.19 -8.93
CA ASN A 100 1.70 -2.54 -10.15
C ASN A 100 0.42 -3.33 -9.84
N GLY A 101 0.49 -4.32 -8.92
CA GLY A 101 -0.67 -5.08 -8.47
C GLY A 101 -1.75 -4.18 -7.87
N PHE A 102 -1.36 -3.26 -6.98
CA PHE A 102 -2.28 -2.26 -6.43
C PHE A 102 -2.90 -1.37 -7.49
N TYR A 103 -2.10 -0.87 -8.44
CA TYR A 103 -2.63 -0.08 -9.55
C TYR A 103 -3.65 -0.86 -10.34
N THR A 104 -3.35 -2.10 -10.71
CA THR A 104 -4.28 -2.95 -11.45
C THR A 104 -5.57 -3.16 -10.65
N LEU A 105 -5.49 -3.53 -9.38
CA LEU A 105 -6.67 -3.78 -8.55
C LEU A 105 -7.52 -2.53 -8.30
N ALA A 106 -6.90 -1.37 -8.13
CA ALA A 106 -7.62 -0.12 -7.83
C ALA A 106 -8.19 0.56 -9.09
N CYS A 107 -7.48 0.50 -10.22
CA CYS A 107 -7.82 1.25 -11.44
C CYS A 107 -8.53 0.42 -12.51
N SER A 108 -8.56 -0.91 -12.38
CA SER A 108 -9.28 -1.79 -13.30
C SER A 108 -10.63 -2.11 -12.68
N GLU A 109 -11.72 -1.87 -13.41
CA GLU A 109 -13.06 -2.25 -12.94
C GLU A 109 -13.20 -3.78 -12.99
N PRO A 110 -13.87 -4.42 -12.02
CA PRO A 110 -14.31 -5.79 -12.20
C PRO A 110 -15.27 -5.81 -13.39
N SER A 111 -14.85 -6.50 -14.45
CA SER A 111 -15.67 -6.78 -15.64
C SER A 111 -16.91 -7.59 -15.29
#